data_AF-A0A388SGK9-F1
#
_entry.id   AF-A0A388SGK9-F1
#
_cell.length_a   1.000
_cell.length_b   1.000
_cell.length_c   1.000
_cell.angle_alpha   90.00
_cell.angle_beta   90.00
_cell.angle_gamma   90.00
#
_symmetry.space_group_name_H-M   'P 1'
#
loop_
_entity.id
_entity.type
_entity.pdbx_description
1 polymer ?
#
loop_
_entity_poly.entity_id
_entity_poly.type
_entity_poly.pdbx_seq_one_letter_code
_entity_poly.pdbx_strand_id
1 'polypeptide(L)'
;MFERYAAQVDAWRDIHSGVDFINSRKQGETEARALLDAAFGAGGGGSMSADDFRALCRAVNRECIEGSVPKRITCTRFGAGFASLLRLAPRVGELGTWLAGLWALPVAGAQNAMLTGAFRLHEARKAVGAGIFALSLLLYLKSGADTDADDADFFLPCSPALWRGLAFLKGQAVRDGSGPRTQADYRRFLHDAHALRERFCLLPLEVDYILSQGERLRISGN
;
A
#
# COMPACT_ATOMS: atom_id res chain seq x y z
N MET A 1 -13.34 11.00 -12.71
CA MET A 1 -13.97 9.67 -12.40
C MET A 1 -14.22 9.44 -10.91
N PHE A 2 -14.05 10.43 -10.01
CA PHE A 2 -14.35 10.26 -8.57
C PHE A 2 -15.17 11.43 -7.99
N GLU A 3 -15.76 12.25 -8.86
CA GLU A 3 -16.32 13.57 -8.50
C GLU A 3 -17.43 13.48 -7.45
N ARG A 4 -18.24 12.42 -7.48
CA ARG A 4 -19.35 12.23 -6.53
C ARG A 4 -18.88 12.16 -5.07
N TYR A 5 -17.72 11.55 -4.83
CA TYR A 5 -17.18 11.34 -3.49
C TYR A 5 -15.87 12.08 -3.23
N ALA A 6 -15.51 13.04 -4.10
CA ALA A 6 -14.25 13.76 -4.02
C ALA A 6 -14.11 14.50 -2.68
N ALA A 7 -15.15 15.18 -2.22
CA ALA A 7 -15.15 15.88 -0.94
C ALA A 7 -14.95 14.93 0.26
N GLN A 8 -15.53 13.72 0.22
CA GLN A 8 -15.36 12.71 1.26
C GLN A 8 -13.94 12.16 1.26
N VAL A 9 -13.39 11.85 0.08
CA VAL A 9 -12.00 11.39 -0.05
C VAL A 9 -11.02 12.46 0.42
N ASP A 10 -11.25 13.72 0.05
CA ASP A 10 -10.47 14.86 0.52
C ASP A 10 -10.55 15.02 2.05
N ALA A 11 -11.74 14.89 2.64
CA ALA A 11 -11.92 14.91 4.10
C ALA A 11 -11.20 13.73 4.79
N TRP A 12 -11.20 12.54 4.18
CA TRP A 12 -10.49 11.37 4.70
C TRP A 12 -8.97 11.44 4.51
N ARG A 13 -8.47 12.18 3.51
CA ARG A 13 -7.03 12.43 3.31
C ARG A 13 -6.49 13.50 4.26
N ASP A 14 -7.35 14.32 4.86
CA ASP A 14 -6.96 15.45 5.72
C ASP A 14 -6.18 16.51 4.89
N ILE A 15 -6.93 17.41 4.21
CA ILE A 15 -6.54 18.37 3.13
C ILE A 15 -5.50 19.44 3.52
N HIS A 16 -4.38 19.06 4.14
CA HIS A 16 -3.30 19.97 4.50
C HIS A 16 -1.94 19.58 3.90
N SER A 17 -1.93 18.79 2.83
CA SER A 17 -0.70 18.40 2.12
C SER A 17 -0.20 19.49 1.18
N GLY A 18 0.85 20.20 1.57
CA GLY A 18 1.63 21.10 0.70
C GLY A 18 2.63 20.37 -0.21
N VAL A 19 3.34 21.12 -1.07
CA VAL A 19 4.35 20.56 -2.00
C VAL A 19 5.49 19.83 -1.27
N ASP A 20 5.91 20.35 -0.11
CA ASP A 20 6.97 19.75 0.71
C ASP A 20 6.62 18.34 1.19
N PHE A 21 5.33 18.08 1.43
CA PHE A 21 4.82 16.76 1.81
C PHE A 21 4.98 15.75 0.66
N ILE A 22 4.59 16.13 -0.55
CA ILE A 22 4.68 15.25 -1.73
C ILE A 22 6.14 14.89 -2.01
N ASN A 23 7.06 15.85 -1.83
CA ASN A 23 8.49 15.63 -2.05
C ASN A 23 9.10 14.74 -0.95
N SER A 24 8.81 15.02 0.33
CA SER A 24 9.26 14.18 1.46
C SER A 24 8.77 12.73 1.32
N ARG A 25 7.53 12.55 0.85
CA ARG A 25 6.97 11.24 0.51
C ARG A 25 7.75 10.53 -0.58
N LYS A 26 7.93 11.17 -1.75
CA LYS A 26 8.64 10.57 -2.89
C LYS A 26 10.04 10.13 -2.47
N GLN A 27 10.71 10.97 -1.68
CA GLN A 27 12.01 10.64 -1.11
C GLN A 27 11.95 9.41 -0.18
N GLY A 28 11.00 9.37 0.75
CA GLY A 28 10.82 8.22 1.65
C GLY A 28 10.52 6.91 0.91
N GLU A 29 9.70 6.96 -0.14
CA GLU A 29 9.43 5.81 -1.03
C GLU A 29 10.72 5.34 -1.74
N THR A 30 11.51 6.27 -2.29
CA THR A 30 12.80 5.97 -2.94
C THR A 30 13.81 5.35 -1.96
N GLU A 31 13.94 5.91 -0.75
CA GLU A 31 14.86 5.43 0.27
C GLU A 31 14.46 4.04 0.78
N ALA A 32 13.17 3.83 1.06
CA ALA A 32 12.63 2.53 1.46
C ALA A 32 12.89 1.45 0.40
N ARG A 33 12.73 1.82 -0.87
CA ARG A 33 13.03 0.95 -1.99
C ARG A 33 14.51 0.60 -2.08
N ALA A 34 15.40 1.58 -1.97
CA ALA A 34 16.84 1.37 -1.98
C ALA A 34 17.29 0.41 -0.86
N LEU A 35 16.70 0.51 0.33
CA LEU A 35 16.96 -0.40 1.44
C LEU A 35 16.49 -1.84 1.14
N LEU A 36 15.33 -2.00 0.53
CA LEU A 36 14.82 -3.32 0.11
C LEU A 36 15.66 -3.94 -1.01
N ASP A 37 16.05 -3.14 -2.01
CA ASP A 37 16.91 -3.58 -3.10
C ASP A 37 18.30 -3.98 -2.59
N ALA A 38 18.89 -3.19 -1.67
CA ALA A 38 20.16 -3.52 -1.04
C ALA A 38 20.08 -4.81 -0.19
N ALA A 39 18.97 -5.01 0.53
CA ALA A 39 18.79 -6.17 1.40
C ALA A 39 18.48 -7.45 0.64
N PHE A 40 17.69 -7.39 -0.44
CA PHE A 40 17.09 -8.58 -1.06
C PHE A 40 17.46 -8.78 -2.53
N GLY A 41 17.87 -7.73 -3.25
CA GLY A 41 18.16 -7.75 -4.67
C GLY A 41 16.96 -8.14 -5.56
N ALA A 42 17.21 -8.28 -6.87
CA ALA A 42 16.16 -8.60 -7.86
C ALA A 42 15.54 -10.01 -7.69
N GLY A 43 16.17 -10.90 -6.94
CA GLY A 43 15.74 -12.30 -6.75
C GLY A 43 15.23 -12.64 -5.35
N GLY A 44 15.21 -11.71 -4.40
CA GLY A 44 14.79 -11.96 -3.02
C GLY A 44 15.66 -12.97 -2.26
N GLY A 45 16.94 -13.08 -2.62
CA GLY A 45 17.87 -14.04 -2.03
C GLY A 45 18.62 -13.54 -0.79
N GLY A 46 18.53 -12.24 -0.49
CA GLY A 46 19.28 -11.61 0.59
C GLY A 46 18.55 -11.59 1.94
N SER A 47 19.12 -10.85 2.89
CA SER A 47 18.61 -10.72 4.25
C SER A 47 18.64 -9.27 4.71
N MET A 48 17.63 -8.88 5.50
CA MET A 48 17.55 -7.55 6.09
C MET A 48 17.94 -7.60 7.57
N SER A 49 18.83 -6.69 8.00
CA SER A 49 19.17 -6.54 9.41
C SER A 49 18.07 -5.82 10.19
N ALA A 50 18.10 -5.91 11.52
CA ALA A 50 17.12 -5.20 12.36
C ALA A 50 17.26 -3.67 12.22
N ASP A 51 18.47 -3.18 12.00
CA ASP A 51 18.75 -1.75 11.83
C ASP A 51 18.28 -1.25 10.47
N ASP A 52 18.51 -2.01 9.40
CA ASP A 52 17.98 -1.69 8.06
C ASP A 52 16.45 -1.73 8.05
N PHE A 53 15.84 -2.66 8.80
CA PHE A 53 14.39 -2.69 8.95
C PHE A 53 13.86 -1.48 9.73
N ARG A 54 14.57 -1.00 10.76
CA ARG A 54 14.23 0.26 11.43
C ARG A 54 14.38 1.46 10.49
N ALA A 55 15.43 1.49 9.67
CA ALA A 55 15.65 2.52 8.67
C ALA A 55 14.52 2.51 7.62
N LEU A 56 14.12 1.33 7.14
CA LEU A 56 12.99 1.13 6.25
C LEU A 56 11.71 1.68 6.87
N CYS A 57 11.43 1.32 8.13
CA CYS A 57 10.26 1.82 8.87
C CYS A 57 10.27 3.34 9.00
N ARG A 58 11.45 3.97 9.19
CA ARG A 58 11.57 5.44 9.25
C ARG A 58 11.35 6.08 7.87
N ALA A 59 11.93 5.52 6.82
CA ALA A 59 11.80 6.02 5.45
C ALA A 59 10.32 6.05 5.00
N VAL A 60 9.57 4.96 5.23
CA VAL A 60 8.14 4.90 4.87
C VAL A 60 7.23 5.74 5.79
N ASN A 61 7.76 6.23 6.92
CA ASN A 61 7.04 7.12 7.84
C ASN A 61 7.70 8.51 7.93
N ARG A 62 8.54 8.88 6.95
CA ARG A 62 9.38 10.08 7.02
C ARG A 62 8.57 11.34 7.26
N GLU A 63 7.44 11.47 6.59
CA GLU A 63 6.49 12.58 6.75
C GLU A 63 5.91 12.70 8.18
N CYS A 64 5.80 11.60 8.93
CA CYS A 64 5.34 11.62 10.32
C CYS A 64 6.42 12.08 11.31
N ILE A 65 7.69 12.04 10.90
CA ILE A 65 8.85 12.26 11.76
C ILE A 65 9.49 13.63 11.47
N GLU A 66 9.57 14.00 10.18
CA GLU A 66 10.26 15.19 9.70
C GLU A 66 9.31 16.29 9.19
N GLY A 67 8.01 16.00 9.05
CA GLY A 67 7.02 16.96 8.58
C GLY A 67 6.70 18.05 9.60
N SER A 68 6.59 19.30 9.13
CA SER A 68 6.24 20.49 9.94
C SER A 68 4.78 20.53 10.41
N VAL A 69 3.91 19.66 9.87
CA VAL A 69 2.50 19.54 10.27
C VAL A 69 2.13 18.07 10.43
N PRO A 70 2.09 17.53 11.66
CA PRO A 70 1.66 16.15 11.89
C PRO A 70 0.19 15.98 11.52
N LYS A 71 -0.10 15.20 10.47
CA LYS A 71 -1.47 14.86 10.09
C LYS A 71 -2.06 13.87 11.08
N ARG A 72 -3.32 14.07 11.47
CA ARG A 72 -3.98 13.17 12.42
C ARG A 72 -4.09 11.74 11.86
N ILE A 73 -4.45 11.54 10.60
CA ILE A 73 -4.61 10.17 10.10
C ILE A 73 -3.25 9.49 9.90
N THR A 74 -2.31 10.19 9.27
CA THR A 74 -0.94 9.72 9.05
C THR A 74 -0.25 9.42 10.39
N CYS A 75 -0.17 10.38 11.30
CA CYS A 75 0.54 10.19 12.58
C CYS A 75 -0.19 9.28 13.58
N THR A 76 -1.53 9.28 13.64
CA THR A 76 -2.25 8.48 14.66
C THR A 76 -2.42 7.01 14.26
N ARG A 77 -2.56 6.71 12.96
CA ARG A 77 -2.73 5.33 12.48
C ARG A 77 -1.45 4.73 11.91
N PHE A 78 -0.61 5.53 11.24
CA PHE A 78 0.69 5.09 10.76
C PHE A 78 1.78 5.27 11.79
N GLY A 79 1.68 6.21 12.74
CA GLY A 79 2.54 6.19 13.93
C GLY A 79 2.31 4.95 14.82
N ALA A 80 1.06 4.48 14.92
CA ALA A 80 0.75 3.19 15.55
C ALA A 80 1.26 2.00 14.73
N GLY A 81 1.15 2.07 13.40
CA GLY A 81 1.76 1.13 12.46
C GLY A 81 3.29 1.10 12.58
N PHE A 82 3.94 2.25 12.66
CA PHE A 82 5.37 2.44 12.86
C PHE A 82 5.82 1.86 14.20
N ALA A 83 5.15 2.17 15.30
CA ALA A 83 5.44 1.57 16.60
C ALA A 83 5.25 0.04 16.58
N SER A 84 4.24 -0.45 15.86
CA SER A 84 4.00 -1.90 15.70
C SER A 84 5.07 -2.55 14.83
N LEU A 85 5.49 -1.91 13.73
CA LEU A 85 6.57 -2.37 12.87
C LEU A 85 7.90 -2.36 13.63
N LEU A 86 8.24 -1.29 14.35
CA LEU A 86 9.47 -1.23 15.15
C LEU A 86 9.56 -2.33 16.21
N ARG A 87 8.43 -2.73 16.81
CA ARG A 87 8.36 -3.88 17.75
C ARG A 87 8.70 -5.21 17.08
N LEU A 88 8.61 -5.29 15.75
CA LEU A 88 8.96 -6.47 14.97
C LEU A 88 10.43 -6.50 14.53
N ALA A 89 11.17 -5.39 14.67
CA ALA A 89 12.58 -5.33 14.29
C ALA A 89 13.46 -6.42 14.94
N PRO A 90 13.30 -6.77 16.23
CA PRO A 90 14.06 -7.88 16.84
C PRO A 90 13.75 -9.26 16.21
N ARG A 91 12.61 -9.38 15.52
CA ARG A 91 12.14 -10.62 14.87
C ARG A 91 12.37 -10.61 13.36
N VAL A 92 13.20 -9.69 12.85
CA VAL A 92 13.44 -9.60 11.41
C VAL A 92 14.05 -10.89 10.84
N GLY A 93 14.77 -11.68 11.63
CA GLY A 93 15.25 -12.99 11.18
C GLY A 93 14.12 -13.99 10.87
N GLU A 94 12.99 -13.90 11.58
CA GLU A 94 11.81 -14.73 11.36
C GLU A 94 10.93 -14.20 10.20
N LEU A 95 10.91 -12.88 10.03
CA LEU A 95 10.10 -12.19 9.02
C LEU A 95 10.85 -11.95 7.70
N GLY A 96 12.18 -12.02 7.72
CA GLY A 96 13.06 -11.64 6.62
C GLY A 96 12.84 -12.50 5.39
N THR A 97 12.69 -13.82 5.55
CA THR A 97 12.36 -14.73 4.45
C THR A 97 10.99 -14.42 3.84
N TRP A 98 10.04 -13.94 4.65
CA TRP A 98 8.72 -13.53 4.16
C TRP A 98 8.81 -12.22 3.35
N LEU A 99 9.51 -11.21 3.87
CA LEU A 99 9.77 -9.95 3.17
C LEU A 99 10.54 -10.17 1.86
N ALA A 100 11.57 -11.01 1.89
CA ALA A 100 12.38 -11.36 0.73
C ALA A 100 11.54 -12.08 -0.34
N GLY A 101 10.68 -13.03 0.06
CA GLY A 101 9.78 -13.72 -0.85
C GLY A 101 8.74 -12.81 -1.49
N LEU A 102 8.22 -11.83 -0.75
CA LEU A 102 7.33 -10.79 -1.31
C LEU A 102 8.09 -9.86 -2.26
N TRP A 103 9.31 -9.45 -1.90
CA TRP A 103 10.16 -8.63 -2.76
C TRP A 103 10.63 -9.36 -4.02
N ALA A 104 10.64 -10.69 -4.03
CA ALA A 104 10.95 -11.50 -5.22
C ALA A 104 9.79 -11.59 -6.24
N LEU A 105 8.55 -11.30 -5.85
CA LEU A 105 7.38 -11.51 -6.71
C LEU A 105 7.46 -10.68 -8.00
N PRO A 106 7.35 -11.25 -9.21
CA PRO A 106 7.56 -10.51 -10.44
C PRO A 106 6.62 -9.29 -10.57
N VAL A 107 7.16 -8.17 -11.09
CA VAL A 107 6.42 -6.93 -11.38
C VAL A 107 5.45 -7.20 -12.54
N ALA A 108 5.94 -7.61 -13.71
CA ALA A 108 5.09 -7.85 -14.87
C ALA A 108 4.51 -9.28 -14.93
N GLY A 109 3.23 -9.39 -15.30
CA GLY A 109 2.65 -10.65 -15.77
C GLY A 109 2.44 -11.76 -14.74
N ALA A 110 2.56 -11.46 -13.43
CA ALA A 110 2.34 -12.43 -12.37
C ALA A 110 0.92 -13.04 -12.47
N GLN A 111 0.86 -14.35 -12.72
CA GLN A 111 -0.41 -15.07 -12.75
C GLN A 111 -1.10 -14.93 -11.39
N ASN A 112 -2.44 -14.80 -11.37
CA ASN A 112 -3.25 -14.68 -10.16
C ASN A 112 -2.85 -15.67 -9.05
N ALA A 113 -2.33 -16.86 -9.41
CA ALA A 113 -1.82 -17.86 -8.49
C ALA A 113 -0.65 -17.39 -7.61
N MET A 114 0.30 -16.59 -8.13
CA MET A 114 1.44 -16.07 -7.35
C MET A 114 0.98 -15.01 -6.34
N LEU A 115 0.13 -14.08 -6.76
CA LEU A 115 -0.47 -13.09 -5.86
C LEU A 115 -1.38 -13.76 -4.81
N THR A 116 -2.18 -14.75 -5.21
CA THR A 116 -2.98 -15.57 -4.29
C THR A 116 -2.09 -16.31 -3.30
N GLY A 117 -0.94 -16.82 -3.73
CA GLY A 117 0.08 -17.40 -2.87
C GLY A 117 0.64 -16.41 -1.87
N ALA A 118 0.97 -15.19 -2.31
CA ALA A 118 1.45 -14.10 -1.46
C ALA A 118 0.41 -13.69 -0.42
N PHE A 119 -0.87 -13.59 -0.80
CA PHE A 119 -1.99 -13.36 0.09
C PHE A 119 -2.22 -14.48 1.09
N ARG A 120 -2.15 -15.75 0.65
CA ARG A 120 -2.25 -16.91 1.54
C ARG A 120 -1.10 -16.92 2.53
N LEU A 121 0.12 -16.65 2.06
CA LEU A 121 1.32 -16.57 2.89
C LEU A 121 1.21 -15.42 3.90
N HIS A 122 0.67 -14.28 3.47
CA HIS A 122 0.36 -13.13 4.32
C HIS A 122 -0.67 -13.47 5.40
N GLU A 123 -1.80 -14.05 5.02
CA GLU A 123 -2.85 -14.48 5.96
C GLU A 123 -2.33 -15.54 6.95
N ALA A 124 -1.55 -16.52 6.48
CA ALA A 124 -0.98 -17.57 7.31
C ALA A 124 0.14 -17.09 8.24
N ARG A 125 0.84 -16.02 7.88
CA ARG A 125 1.97 -15.46 8.64
C ARG A 125 1.67 -14.07 9.19
N LYS A 126 0.39 -13.72 9.38
CA LYS A 126 -0.03 -12.50 10.07
C LYS A 126 0.66 -12.43 11.43
N ALA A 127 1.80 -11.77 11.49
CA ALA A 127 2.38 -11.38 12.76
C ALA A 127 1.37 -10.43 13.39
N VAL A 128 0.88 -10.79 14.58
CA VAL A 128 -0.04 -9.96 15.36
C VAL A 128 0.57 -8.55 15.47
N GLY A 129 -0.07 -7.57 14.84
CA GLY A 129 0.38 -6.17 14.80
C GLY A 129 0.95 -5.67 13.45
N ALA A 130 1.33 -6.53 12.50
CA ALA A 130 1.82 -6.08 11.18
C ALA A 130 0.68 -5.81 10.16
N GLY A 131 -0.45 -6.51 10.29
CA GLY A 131 -1.65 -6.34 9.47
C GLY A 131 -1.43 -6.47 7.95
N ILE A 132 -2.48 -6.23 7.15
CA ILE A 132 -2.44 -6.18 5.66
C ILE A 132 -1.46 -5.13 5.10
N PHE A 133 -1.01 -4.23 5.97
CA PHE A 133 -0.21 -3.06 5.67
C PHE A 133 1.16 -3.40 5.08
N ALA A 134 1.87 -4.38 5.62
CA ALA A 134 3.22 -4.71 5.15
C ALA A 134 3.22 -5.31 3.73
N LEU A 135 2.22 -6.13 3.39
CA LEU A 135 2.05 -6.68 2.04
C LEU A 135 1.72 -5.58 1.01
N SER A 136 0.73 -4.73 1.32
CA SER A 136 0.37 -3.62 0.44
C SER A 136 1.56 -2.70 0.20
N LEU A 137 2.26 -2.30 1.28
CA LEU A 137 3.43 -1.42 1.22
C LEU A 137 4.52 -1.98 0.29
N LEU A 138 4.84 -3.26 0.41
CA LEU A 138 5.88 -3.88 -0.41
C LEU A 138 5.49 -3.95 -1.89
N LEU A 139 4.25 -4.34 -2.18
CA LEU A 139 3.73 -4.37 -3.56
C LEU A 139 3.78 -2.97 -4.18
N TYR A 140 3.51 -1.94 -3.38
CA TYR A 140 3.59 -0.56 -3.81
C TYR A 140 5.00 -0.05 -4.07
N LEU A 141 5.92 -0.23 -3.12
CA LEU A 141 7.32 0.15 -3.30
C LEU A 141 7.96 -0.59 -4.48
N LYS A 142 7.48 -1.81 -4.76
CA LYS A 142 7.91 -2.59 -5.91
C LYS A 142 7.34 -2.07 -7.23
N SER A 143 6.09 -1.59 -7.27
CA SER A 143 5.51 -1.01 -8.49
C SER A 143 6.16 0.30 -8.97
N GLY A 144 6.76 1.08 -8.07
CA GLY A 144 7.47 2.32 -8.42
C GLY A 144 8.90 2.12 -8.94
N ALA A 145 9.27 0.90 -9.33
CA ALA A 145 10.62 0.50 -9.73
C ALA A 145 11.01 0.86 -11.15
N ASP A 146 10.06 0.73 -12.08
CA ASP A 146 10.32 0.90 -13.50
C ASP A 146 10.24 2.39 -13.82
N THR A 147 11.38 2.94 -14.19
CA THR A 147 11.59 4.36 -14.52
C THR A 147 11.06 4.76 -15.90
N ASP A 148 10.41 3.85 -16.63
CA ASP A 148 9.75 4.15 -17.89
C ASP A 148 8.33 4.66 -17.61
N ALA A 149 8.20 5.98 -17.78
CA ALA A 149 7.15 6.83 -17.24
C ALA A 149 5.74 6.67 -17.82
N ASP A 150 5.39 5.54 -18.44
CA ASP A 150 4.05 5.31 -18.99
C ASP A 150 3.35 4.03 -18.49
N ASP A 151 4.05 3.08 -17.84
CA ASP A 151 3.45 1.82 -17.35
C ASP A 151 4.06 1.36 -16.01
N ALA A 152 4.10 2.24 -15.01
CA ALA A 152 4.32 1.79 -13.64
C ALA A 152 3.11 0.95 -13.20
N ASP A 153 3.18 -0.37 -13.45
CA ASP A 153 2.15 -1.33 -13.06
C ASP A 153 1.94 -1.23 -11.55
N PHE A 154 0.93 -0.46 -11.14
CA PHE A 154 0.60 -0.22 -9.73
C PHE A 154 0.06 -1.52 -9.13
N PHE A 155 0.77 -2.12 -8.17
CA PHE A 155 0.35 -3.38 -7.54
C PHE A 155 -0.30 -3.16 -6.19
N LEU A 156 -1.59 -3.50 -6.10
CA LEU A 156 -2.35 -3.51 -4.86
C LEU A 156 -2.90 -4.90 -4.55
N PRO A 157 -2.96 -5.26 -3.26
CA PRO A 157 -3.93 -6.20 -2.77
C PRO A 157 -5.39 -5.93 -3.21
N CYS A 158 -5.95 -6.73 -4.10
CA CYS A 158 -7.37 -6.62 -4.47
C CYS A 158 -8.25 -7.62 -3.68
N SER A 159 -8.70 -7.23 -2.50
CA SER A 159 -9.77 -7.97 -1.81
C SER A 159 -11.15 -7.61 -2.39
N PRO A 160 -12.17 -8.49 -2.28
CA PRO A 160 -13.53 -8.15 -2.68
C PRO A 160 -14.06 -6.88 -2.01
N ALA A 161 -13.66 -6.60 -0.77
CA ALA A 161 -14.06 -5.38 -0.06
C ALA A 161 -13.43 -4.12 -0.68
N LEU A 162 -12.13 -4.15 -0.97
CA LEU A 162 -11.44 -3.01 -1.59
C LEU A 162 -11.94 -2.76 -3.02
N TRP A 163 -12.21 -3.82 -3.78
CA TRP A 163 -12.85 -3.74 -5.09
C TRP A 163 -14.19 -2.99 -5.02
N ARG A 164 -15.07 -3.42 -4.12
CA ARG A 164 -16.40 -2.81 -3.95
C ARG A 164 -16.30 -1.37 -3.48
N GLY A 165 -15.38 -1.08 -2.57
CA GLY A 165 -15.06 0.29 -2.15
C GLY A 165 -14.64 1.18 -3.32
N LEU A 166 -13.73 0.70 -4.18
CA LEU A 166 -13.30 1.44 -5.37
C LEU A 166 -14.47 1.68 -6.34
N ALA A 167 -15.22 0.63 -6.68
CA ALA A 167 -16.37 0.74 -7.56
C ALA A 167 -17.42 1.71 -7.00
N PHE A 168 -17.66 1.68 -5.68
CA PHE A 168 -18.57 2.60 -5.00
C PHE A 168 -18.08 4.05 -5.09
N LEU A 169 -16.79 4.32 -4.83
CA LEU A 169 -16.22 5.67 -4.94
C LEU A 169 -16.25 6.24 -6.37
N LYS A 170 -16.28 5.36 -7.38
CA LYS A 170 -16.52 5.73 -8.78
C LYS A 170 -18.00 6.03 -9.08
N GLY A 171 -18.89 5.90 -8.10
CA GLY A 171 -20.34 6.09 -8.25
C GLY A 171 -21.05 4.91 -8.92
N GLN A 172 -20.43 3.74 -9.00
CA GLN A 172 -21.02 2.56 -9.64
C GLN A 172 -22.02 1.88 -8.69
N ALA A 173 -23.01 1.20 -9.26
CA ALA A 173 -23.89 0.32 -8.48
C ALA A 173 -23.13 -0.96 -8.11
N VAL A 174 -22.98 -1.21 -6.80
CA VAL A 174 -22.18 -2.32 -6.28
C VAL A 174 -23.04 -3.26 -5.46
N ARG A 175 -23.12 -4.53 -5.87
CA ARG A 175 -23.87 -5.57 -5.16
C ARG A 175 -23.00 -6.27 -4.12
N ASP A 176 -23.61 -6.76 -3.05
CA ASP A 176 -22.93 -7.66 -2.12
C ASP A 176 -22.45 -8.93 -2.83
N GLY A 177 -21.27 -9.43 -2.42
CA GLY A 177 -20.59 -10.55 -3.08
C GLY A 177 -19.87 -10.19 -4.40
N SER A 178 -19.94 -8.94 -4.86
CA SER A 178 -19.15 -8.48 -6.01
C SER A 178 -17.65 -8.48 -5.67
N GLY A 179 -16.83 -8.85 -6.65
CA GLY A 179 -15.37 -8.91 -6.54
C GLY A 179 -14.73 -9.23 -7.89
N PRO A 180 -13.39 -9.14 -8.00
CA PRO A 180 -12.68 -9.48 -9.22
C PRO A 180 -12.87 -10.95 -9.56
N ARG A 181 -13.14 -11.28 -10.84
CA ARG A 181 -13.31 -12.67 -11.29
C ARG A 181 -12.24 -13.11 -12.29
N THR A 182 -11.60 -12.15 -12.94
CA THR A 182 -10.63 -12.40 -14.01
C THR A 182 -9.35 -11.57 -13.82
N GLN A 183 -8.30 -11.90 -14.59
CA GLN A 183 -7.10 -11.06 -14.63
C GLN A 183 -7.40 -9.66 -15.21
N ALA A 184 -8.33 -9.56 -16.16
CA ALA A 184 -8.77 -8.29 -16.72
C ALA A 184 -9.46 -7.41 -15.66
N ASP A 185 -10.25 -8.01 -14.78
CA ASP A 185 -10.82 -7.30 -13.63
C ASP A 185 -9.73 -6.74 -12.74
N TYR A 186 -8.77 -7.58 -12.33
CA TYR A 186 -7.67 -7.16 -11.48
C TYR A 186 -6.88 -6.00 -12.08
N ARG A 187 -6.51 -6.07 -13.37
CA ARG A 187 -5.83 -4.97 -14.08
C ARG A 187 -6.64 -3.68 -14.06
N ARG A 188 -7.96 -3.76 -14.30
CA ARG A 188 -8.84 -2.59 -14.23
C ARG A 188 -8.86 -1.99 -12.82
N PHE A 189 -8.89 -2.81 -11.79
CA PHE A 189 -8.80 -2.35 -10.40
C PHE A 189 -7.49 -1.63 -10.12
N LEU A 190 -6.36 -2.18 -10.55
CA LEU A 190 -5.05 -1.55 -10.39
C LEU A 190 -4.99 -0.19 -11.08
N HIS A 191 -5.42 -0.12 -12.34
CA HIS A 191 -5.51 1.11 -13.11
C HIS A 191 -6.39 2.16 -12.40
N ASP A 192 -7.59 1.77 -11.96
CA ASP A 192 -8.52 2.68 -11.29
C ASP A 192 -8.01 3.14 -9.91
N ALA A 193 -7.34 2.25 -9.16
CA ALA A 193 -6.74 2.58 -7.87
C ALA A 193 -5.53 3.51 -8.04
N HIS A 194 -4.76 3.34 -9.11
CA HIS A 194 -3.69 4.27 -9.48
C HIS A 194 -4.26 5.65 -9.83
N ALA A 195 -5.32 5.71 -10.65
CA ALA A 195 -6.00 6.96 -10.96
C ALA A 195 -6.55 7.67 -9.71
N LEU A 196 -7.06 6.91 -8.72
CA LEU A 196 -7.45 7.45 -7.41
C LEU A 196 -6.25 8.04 -6.67
N ARG A 197 -5.14 7.29 -6.61
CA ARG A 197 -3.89 7.75 -5.97
C ARG A 197 -3.42 9.07 -6.56
N GLU A 198 -3.33 9.16 -7.89
CA GLU A 198 -2.84 10.36 -8.56
C GLU A 198 -3.80 11.54 -8.37
N ARG A 199 -5.11 11.31 -8.55
CA ARG A 199 -6.13 12.36 -8.43
C ARG A 199 -6.15 13.04 -7.07
N PHE A 200 -5.91 12.28 -6.01
CA PHE A 200 -5.95 12.75 -4.63
C PHE A 200 -4.57 12.79 -3.98
N CYS A 201 -3.49 12.60 -4.74
CA CYS A 201 -2.11 12.57 -4.24
C CYS A 201 -1.94 11.69 -2.99
N LEU A 202 -2.57 10.51 -2.99
CA LEU A 202 -2.58 9.61 -1.84
C LEU A 202 -1.24 8.91 -1.68
N LEU A 203 -0.88 8.63 -0.43
CA LEU A 203 0.12 7.61 -0.12
C LEU A 203 -0.41 6.25 -0.54
N PRO A 204 0.48 5.31 -0.91
CA PRO A 204 0.04 3.97 -1.22
C PRO A 204 -0.83 3.35 -0.11
N LEU A 205 -0.46 3.54 1.15
CA LEU A 205 -1.25 3.03 2.27
C LEU A 205 -2.57 3.78 2.52
N GLU A 206 -2.67 5.04 2.09
CA GLU A 206 -3.92 5.79 2.16
C GLU A 206 -4.94 5.26 1.14
N VAL A 207 -4.49 4.74 -0.01
CA VAL A 207 -5.40 4.15 -1.00
C VAL A 207 -6.19 2.99 -0.38
N ASP A 208 -5.53 2.01 0.24
CA ASP A 208 -6.22 0.91 0.94
C ASP A 208 -7.22 1.41 1.97
N TYR A 209 -6.83 2.43 2.74
CA TYR A 209 -7.70 3.05 3.72
C TYR A 209 -8.93 3.69 3.08
N ILE A 210 -8.74 4.53 2.07
CA ILE A 210 -9.81 5.22 1.35
C ILE A 210 -10.76 4.20 0.72
N LEU A 211 -10.24 3.15 0.09
CA LEU A 211 -11.06 2.07 -0.46
C LEU A 211 -11.85 1.35 0.63
N SER A 212 -11.25 1.09 1.80
CA SER A 212 -11.97 0.50 2.93
C SER A 212 -13.07 1.41 3.48
N GLN A 213 -12.86 2.73 3.51
CA GLN A 213 -13.88 3.69 3.92
C GLN A 213 -15.00 3.80 2.88
N GLY A 214 -14.67 3.72 1.59
CA GLY A 214 -15.67 3.63 0.52
C GLY A 214 -16.60 2.44 0.71
N GLU A 215 -16.07 1.26 1.02
CA GLU A 215 -16.89 0.07 1.29
C GLU A 215 -17.74 0.23 2.56
N ARG A 216 -17.18 0.81 3.63
CA ARG A 216 -17.96 1.11 4.85
C ARG A 216 -19.10 2.08 4.56
N LEU A 217 -18.83 3.14 3.82
CA LEU A 217 -19.82 4.14 3.45
C LEU A 217 -20.93 3.52 2.58
N ARG A 218 -20.57 2.63 1.65
CA ARG A 218 -21.55 1.85 0.88
C ARG A 218 -22.49 1.04 1.79
N ILE A 219 -21.92 0.35 2.78
CA ILE A 219 -22.70 -0.49 3.70
C ILE A 219 -23.61 0.36 4.57
N SER A 220 -23.13 1.51 5.06
CA SER A 220 -23.89 2.41 5.94
C SER A 220 -24.89 3.30 5.22
N GLY A 221 -24.76 3.46 3.89
CA GLY A 221 -25.65 4.25 3.05
C GLY A 221 -26.76 3.46 2.36
N ASN A 222 -26.83 2.14 2.58
CA ASN A 222 -27.94 1.26 2.26
C ASN A 222 -28.83 1.06 3.51
#